data_AF-A0A093YMS8-F1
#
_entry.id   AF-A0A093YMS8-F1
#
_cell.length_a   1.000
_cell.length_b   1.000
_cell.length_c   1.000
_cell.angle_alpha   90.00
_cell.angle_beta   90.00
_cell.angle_gamma   90.00
#
_symmetry.space_group_name_H-M   'P 1'
#
loop_
_entity.id
_entity.type
_entity.pdbx_description
1 polymer ?
#
loop_
_entity_poly.entity_id
_entity_poly.type
_entity_poly.pdbx_seq_one_letter_code
_entity_poly.pdbx_strand_id
1 'polypeptide(L)'
;MADSKVSKERTLYRVPKSISTVPNEFWDAVRSHLPYFSSHALRRVLDYTPSAKDDHSRIWNYFFKSDDWLNAAYNKGVNPCLVGYDLYPLLYDKDGAFNVTDKETIGKGPKRIYLAIVYGRDQDGPALDALKTKEMIDLFHQSLWPFKSIRAMCHDLKFANGAILNDSNITQGDPYINVSSPRQLVSRKLDGLHSAYLYWKDEPRVCGIKPKDVFGIEKGLTKKNVSNIVGFNWKNLPSGIEQQHVFAIPGMVLQTEEIVNSEKITGFKWRKRWTVYSTLKGTRSNRLASVKKEEAEWEAKRKANKEREEREEREAEREAEEKLRALEKATADIKLKRANPIYGNYFR
;
A
#
# COMPACT_ATOMS: atom_id res chain seq x y z
N MET A 1 43.92 -40.86 -60.52
CA MET A 1 43.00 -39.76 -60.88
C MET A 1 41.75 -39.89 -60.02
N ALA A 2 41.27 -38.77 -59.50
CA ALA A 2 39.93 -38.49 -58.97
C ALA A 2 39.41 -39.25 -57.72
N ASP A 3 39.46 -38.53 -56.60
CA ASP A 3 38.34 -38.12 -55.75
C ASP A 3 37.55 -39.06 -54.82
N SER A 4 37.60 -38.63 -53.54
CA SER A 4 36.50 -38.57 -52.55
C SER A 4 36.26 -39.87 -51.74
N LYS A 5 36.01 -39.87 -50.43
CA LYS A 5 35.32 -38.91 -49.57
C LYS A 5 35.83 -38.95 -48.12
N VAL A 6 35.80 -37.77 -47.54
CA VAL A 6 35.77 -37.45 -46.10
C VAL A 6 34.78 -38.35 -45.34
N SER A 7 35.19 -38.85 -44.18
CA SER A 7 34.29 -39.03 -43.04
C SER A 7 35.06 -38.83 -41.74
N LYS A 8 35.16 -37.55 -41.38
CA LYS A 8 35.40 -37.02 -40.03
C LYS A 8 34.92 -37.98 -38.95
N GLU A 9 35.82 -38.35 -38.06
CA GLU A 9 35.51 -38.87 -36.74
C GLU A 9 34.39 -38.02 -36.12
N ARG A 10 33.22 -38.64 -35.93
CA ARG A 10 32.27 -38.15 -34.94
C ARG A 10 32.89 -38.44 -33.58
N THR A 11 33.67 -37.51 -33.07
CA THR A 11 33.82 -37.31 -31.64
C THR A 11 32.43 -36.99 -31.10
N LEU A 12 31.68 -38.04 -30.80
CA LEU A 12 30.53 -37.99 -29.91
C LEU A 12 31.03 -37.30 -28.65
N TYR A 13 30.54 -36.08 -28.39
CA TYR A 13 30.75 -35.38 -27.14
C TYR A 13 30.32 -36.32 -26.02
N ARG A 14 31.29 -36.96 -25.36
CA ARG A 14 31.08 -37.66 -24.10
C ARG A 14 30.69 -36.58 -23.10
N VAL A 15 29.39 -36.45 -22.86
CA VAL A 15 28.89 -35.69 -21.72
C VAL A 15 29.52 -36.31 -20.46
N PRO A 16 30.30 -35.55 -19.68
CA PRO A 16 30.89 -36.06 -18.45
C PRO A 16 29.79 -36.58 -17.54
N LYS A 17 30.00 -37.76 -16.91
CA LYS A 17 29.05 -38.40 -15.97
C LYS A 17 28.77 -37.57 -14.69
N SER A 18 29.22 -36.33 -14.61
CA SER A 18 29.13 -35.46 -13.44
C SER A 18 28.79 -34.00 -13.75
N ILE A 19 28.01 -33.71 -14.80
CA ILE A 19 27.28 -32.43 -14.82
C ILE A 19 26.04 -32.62 -13.94
N SER A 20 26.23 -32.60 -12.62
CA SER A 20 25.12 -32.72 -11.67
C SER A 20 24.22 -31.49 -11.64
N THR A 21 24.65 -30.38 -12.23
CA THR A 21 23.92 -29.11 -12.24
C THR A 21 24.24 -28.31 -13.50
N VAL A 22 23.19 -27.85 -14.18
CA VAL A 22 23.29 -26.90 -15.31
C VAL A 22 23.72 -25.52 -14.76
N PRO A 23 24.72 -24.85 -15.36
CA PRO A 23 25.14 -23.52 -14.93
C PRO A 23 24.00 -22.50 -15.00
N ASN A 24 23.99 -21.55 -14.08
CA ASN A 24 22.90 -20.56 -13.96
C ASN A 24 22.66 -19.75 -15.25
N GLU A 25 23.71 -19.47 -16.01
CA GLU A 25 23.64 -18.74 -17.29
C GLU A 25 22.72 -19.45 -18.30
N PHE A 26 22.76 -20.78 -18.33
CA PHE A 26 21.87 -21.58 -19.18
C PHE A 26 20.44 -21.60 -18.64
N TRP A 27 20.25 -21.58 -17.32
CA TRP A 27 18.93 -21.47 -16.71
C TRP A 27 18.28 -20.10 -16.97
N ASP A 28 19.06 -19.04 -16.93
CA ASP A 28 18.59 -17.68 -17.19
C ASP A 28 18.15 -17.53 -18.66
N ALA A 29 18.90 -18.12 -19.59
CA ALA A 29 18.53 -18.21 -21.00
C ALA A 29 17.22 -19.00 -21.20
N VAL A 30 17.09 -20.18 -20.58
CA VAL A 30 15.87 -21.01 -20.65
C VAL A 30 14.66 -20.26 -20.06
N ARG A 31 14.84 -19.58 -18.92
CA ARG A 31 13.79 -18.81 -18.24
C ARG A 31 13.25 -17.68 -19.11
N SER A 32 14.10 -17.05 -19.92
CA SER A 32 13.69 -15.97 -20.83
C SER A 32 12.72 -16.42 -21.92
N HIS A 33 12.61 -17.73 -22.19
CA HIS A 33 11.76 -18.31 -23.23
C HIS A 33 10.57 -19.11 -22.66
N LEU A 34 10.47 -19.24 -21.34
CA LEU A 34 9.39 -19.95 -20.67
C LEU A 34 8.32 -18.96 -20.13
N PRO A 35 7.03 -19.37 -20.11
CA PRO A 35 6.02 -18.64 -19.35
C PRO A 35 6.44 -18.55 -17.87
N TYR A 36 6.07 -17.46 -17.19
CA TYR A 36 6.59 -17.15 -15.85
C TYR A 36 6.40 -18.32 -14.86
N PHE A 37 7.52 -18.95 -14.49
CA PHE A 37 7.58 -19.91 -13.40
C PHE A 37 8.12 -19.21 -12.15
N SER A 38 7.52 -19.50 -11.00
CA SER A 38 8.09 -19.06 -9.73
C SER A 38 9.49 -19.66 -9.58
N SER A 39 10.46 -18.89 -9.07
CA SER A 39 11.81 -19.38 -8.82
C SER A 39 11.83 -20.61 -7.89
N HIS A 40 10.76 -20.85 -7.13
CA HIS A 40 10.53 -22.05 -6.34
C HIS A 40 10.24 -23.29 -7.20
N ALA A 41 9.37 -23.19 -8.22
CA ALA A 41 9.08 -24.29 -9.14
C ALA A 41 10.32 -24.69 -9.95
N LEU A 42 11.11 -23.71 -10.39
CA LEU A 42 12.37 -23.95 -11.09
C LEU A 42 13.40 -24.62 -10.17
N ARG A 43 13.49 -24.24 -8.89
CA ARG A 43 14.36 -24.93 -7.92
C ARG A 43 13.97 -26.38 -7.68
N ARG A 44 12.68 -26.63 -7.45
CA ARG A 44 12.19 -27.96 -7.07
C ARG A 44 12.30 -28.96 -8.22
N VAL A 45 12.13 -28.50 -9.46
CA VAL A 45 12.13 -29.37 -10.65
C VAL A 45 13.51 -29.42 -11.31
N LEU A 46 14.33 -28.37 -11.18
CA LEU A 46 15.50 -28.13 -12.03
C LEU A 46 16.80 -27.78 -11.27
N ASP A 47 16.83 -27.82 -9.93
CA ASP A 47 18.02 -27.56 -9.10
C ASP A 47 18.74 -26.22 -9.38
N TYR A 48 17.98 -25.18 -9.76
CA TYR A 48 18.51 -23.84 -10.04
C TYR A 48 18.91 -23.05 -8.78
N THR A 49 20.11 -22.48 -8.72
CA THR A 49 20.58 -21.64 -7.60
C THR A 49 20.69 -20.17 -8.03
N PRO A 50 19.82 -19.24 -7.59
CA PRO A 50 19.87 -17.86 -8.05
C PRO A 50 21.16 -17.14 -7.61
N SER A 51 21.66 -16.26 -8.46
CA SER A 51 22.75 -15.34 -8.12
C SER A 51 22.27 -14.24 -7.16
N ALA A 52 23.20 -13.55 -6.49
CA ALA A 52 22.86 -12.40 -5.65
C ALA A 52 22.21 -11.25 -6.44
N LYS A 53 22.54 -11.13 -7.74
CA LYS A 53 21.87 -10.20 -8.66
C LYS A 53 20.41 -10.59 -8.91
N ASP A 54 20.10 -11.89 -8.99
CA ASP A 54 18.73 -12.36 -9.20
C ASP A 54 17.81 -12.07 -8.01
N ASP A 55 18.33 -12.18 -6.78
CA ASP A 55 17.54 -11.87 -5.58
C ASP A 55 17.29 -10.36 -5.43
N HIS A 56 18.24 -9.52 -5.85
CA HIS A 56 18.08 -8.07 -5.97
C HIS A 56 17.00 -7.69 -7.00
N SER A 57 17.14 -8.17 -8.24
CA SER A 57 16.18 -7.87 -9.32
C SER A 57 14.80 -8.41 -8.99
N ARG A 58 14.72 -9.53 -8.25
CA ARG A 58 13.45 -10.10 -7.78
C ARG A 58 12.65 -9.12 -6.93
N ILE A 59 13.26 -8.37 -6.00
CA ILE A 59 12.54 -7.40 -5.16
C ILE A 59 11.99 -6.24 -6.00
N TRP A 60 12.79 -5.68 -6.91
CA TRP A 60 12.36 -4.63 -7.81
C TRP A 60 11.22 -5.07 -8.73
N ASN A 61 11.28 -6.31 -9.24
CA ASN A 61 10.26 -6.90 -10.10
C ASN A 61 8.89 -7.13 -9.42
N TYR A 62 8.76 -6.97 -8.09
CA TYR A 62 7.44 -6.95 -7.43
C TYR A 62 6.62 -5.71 -7.78
N PHE A 63 7.30 -4.62 -8.13
CA PHE A 63 6.71 -3.31 -8.36
C PHE A 63 6.86 -2.88 -9.81
N PHE A 64 8.03 -3.12 -10.40
CA PHE A 64 8.37 -2.72 -11.76
C PHE A 64 8.20 -3.89 -12.73
N LYS A 65 7.58 -3.61 -13.88
CA LYS A 65 7.51 -4.52 -15.03
C LYS A 65 8.58 -4.20 -16.09
N SER A 66 9.12 -2.99 -16.06
CA SER A 66 10.27 -2.58 -16.87
C SER A 66 11.18 -1.65 -16.09
N ASP A 67 12.44 -1.58 -16.51
CA ASP A 67 13.47 -0.77 -15.87
C ASP A 67 13.57 0.64 -16.45
N ASP A 68 12.64 1.04 -17.32
CA ASP A 68 12.75 2.26 -18.15
C ASP A 68 12.88 3.52 -17.29
N TRP A 69 11.97 3.69 -16.32
CA TRP A 69 12.05 4.80 -15.38
C TRP A 69 13.30 4.74 -14.50
N LEU A 70 13.69 3.54 -14.04
CA LEU A 70 14.87 3.37 -13.18
C LEU A 70 16.16 3.76 -13.91
N ASN A 71 16.26 3.40 -15.18
CA ASN A 71 17.36 3.78 -16.06
C ASN A 71 17.34 5.29 -16.36
N ALA A 72 16.15 5.85 -16.63
CA ALA A 72 16.02 7.28 -16.86
C ALA A 72 16.42 8.10 -15.62
N ALA A 73 16.01 7.70 -14.42
CA ALA A 73 16.41 8.34 -13.17
C ALA A 73 17.92 8.26 -12.93
N TYR A 74 18.52 7.08 -13.14
CA TYR A 74 19.95 6.88 -13.04
C TYR A 74 20.74 7.76 -14.01
N ASN A 75 20.30 7.86 -15.27
CA ASN A 75 20.91 8.72 -16.28
C ASN A 75 20.80 10.23 -15.96
N LYS A 76 19.93 10.61 -15.02
CA LYS A 76 19.82 11.97 -14.48
C LYS A 76 20.69 12.19 -13.23
N GLY A 77 21.55 11.24 -12.87
CA GLY A 77 22.43 11.33 -11.69
C GLY A 77 21.68 11.12 -10.37
N VAL A 78 20.58 10.39 -10.41
CA VAL A 78 19.74 10.10 -9.25
C VAL A 78 19.72 8.59 -9.03
N ASN A 79 19.91 8.16 -7.79
CA ASN A 79 20.03 6.74 -7.43
C ASN A 79 18.77 6.27 -6.70
N PRO A 80 17.82 5.60 -7.39
CA PRO A 80 16.62 5.08 -6.77
C PRO A 80 16.95 4.01 -5.73
N CYS A 81 16.21 4.05 -4.63
CA CYS A 81 16.42 3.19 -3.49
C CYS A 81 15.07 2.79 -2.88
N LEU A 82 14.89 1.50 -2.63
CA LEU A 82 13.76 1.00 -1.86
C LEU A 82 14.16 0.94 -0.39
N VAL A 83 13.40 1.61 0.48
CA VAL A 83 13.61 1.65 1.93
C VAL A 83 12.44 0.97 2.64
N GLY A 84 12.71 0.12 3.62
CA GLY A 84 11.66 -0.48 4.44
C GLY A 84 12.14 -1.50 5.45
N TYR A 85 11.24 -2.37 5.89
CA TYR A 85 11.54 -3.40 6.89
C TYR A 85 12.65 -4.33 6.41
N ASP A 86 13.58 -4.67 7.32
CA ASP A 86 14.64 -5.70 7.19
C ASP A 86 14.48 -6.59 5.94
N LEU A 87 15.08 -6.15 4.83
CA LEU A 87 14.85 -6.76 3.51
C LEU A 87 15.60 -8.08 3.37
N TYR A 88 16.51 -8.42 4.30
CA TYR A 88 17.23 -9.70 4.30
C TYR A 88 16.27 -10.89 4.32
N PRO A 89 15.23 -10.93 5.18
CA PRO A 89 14.14 -11.90 5.06
C PRO A 89 13.49 -11.99 3.66
N LEU A 90 13.37 -10.90 2.88
CA LEU A 90 12.84 -10.99 1.51
C LEU A 90 13.81 -11.74 0.57
N LEU A 91 15.11 -11.66 0.86
CA LEU A 91 16.14 -12.42 0.15
C LEU A 91 16.15 -13.90 0.56
N TYR A 92 15.91 -14.23 1.83
CA TYR A 92 16.16 -15.58 2.38
C TYR A 92 14.90 -16.36 2.81
N ASP A 93 13.88 -15.71 3.37
CA ASP A 93 12.57 -16.29 3.76
C ASP A 93 11.57 -16.16 2.61
N LYS A 94 11.83 -16.96 1.58
CA LYS A 94 11.23 -16.87 0.25
C LYS A 94 9.75 -17.29 0.23
N ASP A 95 9.30 -18.06 1.22
CA ASP A 95 7.93 -18.58 1.32
C ASP A 95 7.11 -17.81 2.38
N GLY A 96 7.70 -17.37 3.50
CA GLY A 96 6.96 -16.72 4.60
C GLY A 96 6.63 -15.23 4.39
N ALA A 97 7.37 -14.53 3.53
CA ALA A 97 7.15 -13.11 3.23
C ALA A 97 6.31 -12.86 1.96
N PHE A 98 6.18 -13.86 1.08
CA PHE A 98 5.58 -13.72 -0.25
C PHE A 98 4.39 -14.66 -0.52
N ASN A 99 4.25 -15.78 0.21
CA ASN A 99 3.04 -16.60 0.14
C ASN A 99 2.04 -16.12 1.17
N VAL A 100 0.98 -15.52 0.66
CA VAL A 100 -0.21 -15.24 1.46
C VAL A 100 -1.41 -15.78 0.73
N THR A 101 -1.41 -17.10 0.59
CA THR A 101 -2.59 -17.88 0.28
C THR A 101 -2.50 -19.24 0.95
N ASP A 102 -2.15 -19.30 2.24
CA ASP A 102 -2.39 -20.52 3.01
C ASP A 102 -3.45 -20.29 4.08
N LYS A 103 -4.53 -21.05 3.92
CA LYS A 103 -5.73 -21.11 4.74
C LYS A 103 -5.46 -21.55 6.20
N GLU A 104 -4.20 -21.79 6.57
CA GLU A 104 -3.81 -22.31 7.88
C GLU A 104 -3.27 -21.26 8.87
N THR A 105 -3.07 -20.00 8.46
CA THR A 105 -2.74 -18.91 9.41
C THR A 105 -4.00 -18.18 9.87
N ILE A 106 -4.87 -18.90 10.58
CA ILE A 106 -6.02 -18.33 11.28
C ILE A 106 -5.48 -17.44 12.42
N GLY A 107 -5.42 -16.12 12.18
CA GLY A 107 -5.24 -15.10 13.21
C GLY A 107 -4.15 -14.06 12.98
N LYS A 108 -3.23 -14.26 12.04
CA LYS A 108 -2.22 -13.24 11.66
C LYS A 108 -2.23 -13.11 10.15
N GLY A 109 -2.86 -12.06 9.66
CA GLY A 109 -2.92 -11.80 8.23
C GLY A 109 -1.52 -11.70 7.60
N PRO A 110 -1.45 -11.76 6.25
CA PRO A 110 -0.24 -11.54 5.45
C PRO A 110 0.74 -10.54 6.08
N LYS A 111 2.03 -10.90 6.21
CA LYS A 111 3.07 -9.88 6.27
C LYS A 111 3.12 -9.20 4.91
N ARG A 112 2.51 -8.01 4.81
CA ARG A 112 2.50 -7.23 3.58
C ARG A 112 3.83 -6.50 3.45
N ILE A 113 4.46 -6.62 2.28
CA ILE A 113 5.64 -5.85 1.93
C ILE A 113 5.22 -4.39 1.81
N TYR A 114 5.88 -3.54 2.57
CA TYR A 114 5.68 -2.10 2.54
C TYR A 114 7.04 -1.43 2.40
N LEU A 115 7.30 -0.86 1.23
CA LEU A 115 8.53 -0.14 0.93
C LEU A 115 8.18 1.28 0.50
N ALA A 116 9.08 2.20 0.76
CA ALA A 116 9.05 3.52 0.15
C ALA A 116 10.15 3.60 -0.90
N ILE A 117 9.82 4.14 -2.07
CA ILE A 117 10.84 4.52 -3.04
C ILE A 117 11.31 5.93 -2.72
N VAL A 118 12.61 6.01 -2.45
CA VAL A 118 13.32 7.27 -2.27
C VAL A 118 14.42 7.38 -3.30
N TYR A 119 15.02 8.55 -3.41
CA TYR A 119 16.16 8.73 -4.28
C TYR A 119 17.31 9.38 -3.52
N GLY A 120 18.48 8.77 -3.66
CA GLY A 120 19.74 9.39 -3.31
C GLY A 120 20.27 10.26 -4.44
N ARG A 121 21.15 11.21 -4.10
CA ARG A 121 21.88 11.99 -5.09
C ARG A 121 23.36 12.00 -4.79
N ASP A 122 24.12 12.09 -5.87
CA ASP A 122 25.57 12.20 -5.81
C ASP A 122 26.04 13.66 -5.65
N GLN A 123 25.11 14.61 -5.68
CA GLN A 123 25.39 16.05 -5.59
C GLN A 123 24.51 16.72 -4.53
N ASP A 124 25.09 17.70 -3.83
CA ASP A 124 24.38 18.61 -2.92
C ASP A 124 23.52 19.60 -3.73
N GLY A 125 22.26 19.79 -3.36
CA GLY A 125 21.35 20.76 -4.00
C GLY A 125 19.86 20.44 -3.79
N PRO A 126 18.90 21.21 -4.32
CA PRO A 126 17.46 20.88 -4.29
C PRO A 126 17.13 19.70 -5.23
N ALA A 127 16.10 18.90 -4.93
CA ALA A 127 15.68 17.77 -5.77
C ALA A 127 15.58 18.18 -7.25
N LEU A 128 16.20 17.43 -8.16
CA LEU A 128 16.19 17.77 -9.59
C LEU A 128 14.72 17.87 -10.05
N ASP A 129 14.30 19.07 -10.45
CA ASP A 129 12.97 19.31 -11.02
C ASP A 129 12.68 18.37 -12.20
N ALA A 130 13.74 17.85 -12.84
CA ALA A 130 13.68 16.86 -13.91
C ALA A 130 12.91 15.58 -13.55
N LEU A 131 12.93 15.12 -12.29
CA LEU A 131 12.15 13.93 -11.89
C LEU A 131 10.69 14.24 -11.56
N LYS A 132 10.38 15.52 -11.33
CA LYS A 132 9.04 16.00 -11.00
C LYS A 132 8.25 16.41 -12.24
N THR A 133 8.84 16.29 -13.43
CA THR A 133 8.12 16.55 -14.68
C THR A 133 7.00 15.52 -14.86
N LYS A 134 5.90 15.95 -15.48
CA LYS A 134 4.78 15.06 -15.80
C LYS A 134 5.25 13.83 -16.60
N GLU A 135 6.16 14.03 -17.55
CA GLU A 135 6.73 12.96 -18.38
C GLU A 135 7.45 11.89 -17.54
N MET A 136 8.26 12.29 -16.56
CA MET A 136 8.96 11.34 -15.69
C MET A 136 8.01 10.63 -14.71
N ILE A 137 6.98 11.32 -14.23
CA ILE A 137 5.93 10.73 -13.39
C ILE A 137 5.09 9.74 -14.21
N ASP A 138 4.73 10.07 -15.44
CA ASP A 138 4.00 9.19 -16.33
C ASP A 138 4.84 7.96 -16.70
N LEU A 139 6.15 8.15 -16.98
CA LEU A 139 7.08 7.06 -17.22
C LEU A 139 7.23 6.14 -15.99
N PHE A 140 7.25 6.71 -14.78
CA PHE A 140 7.25 5.93 -13.54
C PHE A 140 6.04 5.01 -13.48
N HIS A 141 4.82 5.56 -13.59
CA HIS A 141 3.59 4.77 -13.54
C HIS A 141 3.50 3.74 -14.68
N GLN A 142 4.00 4.08 -15.87
CA GLN A 142 4.07 3.15 -17.00
C GLN A 142 5.06 2.01 -16.77
N SER A 143 6.12 2.21 -15.99
CA SER A 143 7.11 1.18 -15.65
C SER A 143 6.65 0.22 -14.55
N LEU A 144 5.55 0.54 -13.85
CA LEU A 144 5.00 -0.30 -12.78
C LEU A 144 4.08 -1.41 -13.31
N TRP A 145 4.00 -2.50 -12.55
CA TRP A 145 2.90 -3.46 -12.65
C TRP A 145 1.55 -2.78 -12.31
N PRO A 146 0.41 -3.31 -12.79
CA PRO A 146 -0.89 -2.76 -12.44
C PRO A 146 -1.09 -2.63 -10.92
N PHE A 147 -1.48 -1.44 -10.48
CA PHE A 147 -1.64 -1.11 -9.07
C PHE A 147 -2.98 -0.42 -8.79
N LYS A 148 -3.35 -0.35 -7.51
CA LYS A 148 -4.47 0.43 -6.99
C LYS A 148 -3.97 1.41 -5.95
N SER A 149 -4.24 2.69 -6.11
CA SER A 149 -3.93 3.70 -5.09
C SER A 149 -4.82 3.48 -3.86
N ILE A 150 -4.22 3.36 -2.68
CA ILE A 150 -4.96 3.05 -1.43
C ILE A 150 -5.52 4.33 -0.80
N ARG A 151 -4.77 5.44 -0.85
CA ARG A 151 -5.14 6.74 -0.28
C ARG A 151 -4.52 7.86 -1.10
N ALA A 152 -5.35 8.79 -1.57
CA ALA A 152 -4.90 9.92 -2.40
C ALA A 152 -3.80 10.77 -1.73
N MET A 153 -3.82 10.90 -0.41
CA MET A 153 -2.88 11.76 0.35
C MET A 153 -1.60 11.04 0.81
N CYS A 154 -1.54 9.71 0.71
CA CYS A 154 -0.43 8.93 1.26
C CYS A 154 0.39 8.21 0.21
N HIS A 155 0.11 8.39 -1.10
CA HIS A 155 0.99 7.90 -2.16
C HIS A 155 1.29 6.40 -2.12
N ASP A 156 0.41 5.62 -1.49
CA ASP A 156 0.56 4.18 -1.35
C ASP A 156 -0.11 3.47 -2.54
N LEU A 157 0.71 2.79 -3.32
CA LEU A 157 0.31 1.99 -4.48
C LEU A 157 0.27 0.51 -4.07
N LYS A 158 -0.90 -0.12 -4.15
CA LYS A 158 -1.08 -1.55 -3.86
C LYS A 158 -1.07 -2.39 -5.12
N PHE A 159 -0.23 -3.40 -5.14
CA PHE A 159 -0.10 -4.34 -6.25
C PHE A 159 -0.96 -5.58 -6.03
N ALA A 160 -1.21 -6.35 -7.11
CA ALA A 160 -2.03 -7.56 -7.07
C ALA A 160 -1.50 -8.61 -6.07
N ASN A 161 -0.17 -8.69 -5.93
CA ASN A 161 0.53 -9.54 -4.96
C ASN A 161 0.39 -9.06 -3.50
N GLY A 162 -0.31 -7.94 -3.25
CA GLY A 162 -0.52 -7.38 -1.92
C GLY A 162 0.62 -6.53 -1.38
N ALA A 163 1.73 -6.39 -2.12
CA ALA A 163 2.79 -5.45 -1.82
C ALA A 163 2.30 -4.01 -1.95
N ILE A 164 2.92 -3.12 -1.19
CA ILE A 164 2.63 -1.69 -1.17
C ILE A 164 3.94 -0.94 -1.40
N LEU A 165 3.93 -0.07 -2.41
CA LEU A 165 5.00 0.88 -2.67
C LEU A 165 4.50 2.28 -2.36
N ASN A 166 5.25 3.03 -1.56
CA ASN A 166 5.00 4.44 -1.35
C ASN A 166 5.85 5.26 -2.35
N ASP A 167 5.21 6.09 -3.18
CA ASP A 167 5.83 6.91 -4.23
C ASP A 167 5.83 8.42 -3.94
N SER A 168 5.61 8.81 -2.68
CA SER A 168 5.47 10.21 -2.27
C SER A 168 6.71 11.04 -2.65
N ASN A 169 7.90 10.47 -2.52
CA ASN A 169 9.13 11.21 -2.86
C ASN A 169 9.21 11.58 -4.34
N ILE A 170 8.61 10.80 -5.24
CA ILE A 170 8.60 11.03 -6.69
C ILE A 170 7.58 12.10 -7.07
N THR A 171 6.43 12.05 -6.41
CA THR A 171 5.23 12.80 -6.80
C THR A 171 5.02 14.08 -5.99
N GLN A 172 5.66 14.22 -4.82
CA GLN A 172 5.53 15.37 -3.94
C GLN A 172 6.81 16.20 -3.88
N GLY A 173 6.64 17.50 -3.63
CA GLY A 173 7.73 18.44 -3.38
C GLY A 173 8.00 18.69 -1.90
N ASP A 174 7.33 17.96 -1.01
CA ASP A 174 7.43 18.16 0.42
C ASP A 174 8.77 17.67 0.97
N PRO A 175 9.34 18.33 2.00
CA PRO A 175 10.57 17.88 2.65
C PRO A 175 10.38 16.57 3.45
N TYR A 176 9.13 16.13 3.64
CA TYR A 176 8.76 14.90 4.33
C TYR A 176 8.02 13.97 3.40
N ILE A 177 8.26 12.66 3.54
CA ILE A 177 7.61 11.63 2.75
C ILE A 177 6.31 11.22 3.44
N ASN A 178 5.19 11.40 2.76
CA ASN A 178 3.87 11.07 3.28
C ASN A 178 3.60 9.57 3.14
N VAL A 179 3.50 8.87 4.27
CA VAL A 179 3.26 7.42 4.37
C VAL A 179 2.06 7.13 5.27
N SER A 180 1.26 6.12 4.95
CA SER A 180 0.09 5.80 5.79
C SER A 180 0.45 5.14 7.12
N SER A 181 1.57 4.42 7.19
CA SER A 181 2.01 3.73 8.40
C SER A 181 3.54 3.67 8.50
N PRO A 182 4.21 4.74 8.97
CA PRO A 182 5.67 4.79 9.03
C PRO A 182 6.32 3.63 9.81
N ARG A 183 5.65 3.10 10.84
CA ARG A 183 6.10 1.89 11.57
C ARG A 183 6.27 0.63 10.70
N GLN A 184 5.71 0.58 9.49
CA GLN A 184 5.87 -0.54 8.56
C GLN A 184 7.23 -0.51 7.85
N LEU A 185 7.94 0.62 7.90
CA LEU A 185 9.30 0.76 7.38
C LEU A 185 10.36 0.24 8.37
N VAL A 186 9.97 -0.23 9.55
CA VAL A 186 10.92 -0.73 10.57
C VAL A 186 10.55 -2.10 11.14
N SER A 187 11.59 -2.87 11.38
CA SER A 187 11.60 -4.10 12.17
C SER A 187 11.93 -3.85 13.63
N ARG A 188 11.53 -4.76 14.52
CA ARG A 188 11.95 -4.75 15.92
C ARG A 188 12.76 -6.01 16.17
N LYS A 189 14.00 -5.84 16.62
CA LYS A 189 14.90 -6.89 17.11
C LYS A 189 15.20 -6.65 18.60
N LEU A 190 15.99 -7.53 19.22
CA LEU A 190 16.31 -7.45 20.65
C LEU A 190 17.02 -6.15 21.04
N ASP A 191 17.87 -5.65 20.15
CA ASP A 191 18.72 -4.47 20.30
C ASP A 191 18.07 -3.17 19.82
N GLY A 192 16.85 -3.22 19.25
CA GLY A 192 16.10 -2.01 18.88
C GLY A 192 15.33 -2.11 17.58
N LEU A 193 15.07 -0.96 16.96
CA LEU A 193 14.39 -0.86 15.67
C LEU A 193 15.41 -0.89 14.54
N HIS A 194 15.19 -1.72 13.52
CA HIS A 194 16.07 -1.76 12.35
C HIS A 194 15.26 -1.48 11.08
N SER A 195 15.88 -0.84 10.12
CA SER A 195 15.36 -0.72 8.76
C SER A 195 16.40 -1.26 7.78
N ALA A 196 16.07 -1.32 6.51
CA ALA A 196 16.97 -1.73 5.46
C ALA A 196 16.63 -1.00 4.17
N TYR A 197 17.60 -0.93 3.27
CA TYR A 197 17.40 -0.38 1.95
C TYR A 197 18.16 -1.15 0.88
N LEU A 198 17.72 -0.97 -0.36
CA LEU A 198 18.22 -1.65 -1.54
C LEU A 198 18.30 -0.66 -2.71
N TYR A 199 19.51 -0.45 -3.23
CA TYR A 199 19.72 0.39 -4.42
C TYR A 199 19.34 -0.32 -5.70
N TRP A 200 19.10 0.43 -6.78
CA TRP A 200 18.83 -0.17 -8.09
C TRP A 200 20.08 -0.74 -8.79
N LYS A 201 21.20 -0.01 -8.84
CA LYS A 201 22.36 -0.41 -9.68
C LYS A 201 23.73 -0.41 -9.00
N ASP A 202 23.90 0.35 -7.92
CA ASP A 202 25.23 0.55 -7.34
C ASP A 202 25.64 -0.53 -6.34
N GLU A 203 24.67 -1.11 -5.63
CA GLU A 203 24.92 -2.11 -4.61
C GLU A 203 23.84 -3.20 -4.68
N PRO A 204 24.15 -4.40 -5.22
CA PRO A 204 23.19 -5.50 -5.30
C PRO A 204 22.86 -6.08 -3.92
N ARG A 205 23.58 -5.67 -2.87
CA ARG A 205 23.33 -6.12 -1.50
C ARG A 205 22.29 -5.23 -0.83
N VAL A 206 21.40 -5.87 -0.08
CA VAL A 206 20.62 -5.17 0.94
C VAL A 206 21.58 -4.62 1.99
N CYS A 207 21.33 -3.40 2.43
CA CYS A 207 22.08 -2.76 3.49
C CYS A 207 21.17 -2.44 4.68
N GLY A 208 21.68 -2.68 5.89
CA GLY A 208 20.94 -2.43 7.13
C GLY A 208 21.07 -0.98 7.63
N ILE A 209 19.96 -0.43 8.10
CA ILE A 209 19.89 0.80 8.91
C ILE A 209 19.84 0.37 10.37
N LYS A 210 20.83 0.78 11.16
CA LYS A 210 21.02 0.32 12.54
C LYS A 210 20.07 1.04 13.50
N PRO A 211 19.87 0.53 14.74
CA PRO A 211 18.99 1.17 15.71
C PRO A 211 19.31 2.63 16.03
N LYS A 212 20.59 2.99 16.08
CA LYS A 212 21.05 4.36 16.31
C LYS A 212 20.71 5.33 15.18
N ASP A 213 20.40 4.80 14.00
CA ASP A 213 20.14 5.54 12.77
C ASP A 213 18.62 5.77 12.57
N VAL A 214 17.80 5.10 13.37
CA VAL A 214 16.33 5.24 13.37
C VAL A 214 15.92 6.19 14.48
N PHE A 215 15.14 7.21 14.15
CA PHE A 215 14.60 8.16 15.11
C PHE A 215 13.09 8.37 14.93
N GLY A 216 12.46 8.89 15.96
CA GLY A 216 11.03 9.14 16.01
C GLY A 216 10.71 10.03 17.18
N ILE A 217 9.60 9.75 17.88
CA ILE A 217 9.21 10.54 19.04
C ILE A 217 10.09 10.19 20.26
N GLU A 218 10.67 11.20 20.90
CA GLU A 218 11.72 11.17 21.95
C GLU A 218 11.42 10.28 23.18
N LYS A 219 10.19 9.78 23.36
CA LYS A 219 9.81 8.85 24.45
C LYS A 219 10.38 7.42 24.28
N GLY A 220 11.51 7.26 23.59
CA GLY A 220 12.20 6.00 23.27
C GLY A 220 11.94 5.46 21.85
N LEU A 221 12.78 4.53 21.37
CA LEU A 221 12.68 3.94 20.02
C LEU A 221 11.80 2.68 20.02
N THR A 222 10.48 2.87 20.17
CA THR A 222 9.50 1.77 20.11
C THR A 222 8.61 1.89 18.87
N LYS A 223 8.01 0.78 18.40
CA LYS A 223 7.04 0.79 17.29
C LYS A 223 5.86 1.76 17.51
N LYS A 224 5.51 2.06 18.77
CA LYS A 224 4.48 3.04 19.13
C LYS A 224 4.95 4.48 18.86
N ASN A 225 6.21 4.78 19.14
CA ASN A 225 6.75 6.13 18.99
C ASN A 225 7.10 6.47 17.53
N VAL A 226 7.34 5.45 16.69
CA VAL A 226 7.53 5.61 15.24
C VAL A 226 6.27 5.34 14.42
N SER A 227 5.10 5.17 15.06
CA SER A 227 3.86 4.86 14.34
C SER A 227 3.35 6.00 13.49
N ASN A 228 3.74 7.22 13.83
CA ASN A 228 3.21 8.47 13.29
C ASN A 228 4.25 9.22 12.46
N ILE A 229 5.51 9.15 12.89
CA ILE A 229 6.66 9.74 12.23
C ILE A 229 7.88 8.87 12.51
N VAL A 230 8.64 8.56 11.48
CA VAL A 230 9.92 7.87 11.58
C VAL A 230 10.91 8.60 10.71
N GLY A 231 12.08 8.88 11.26
CA GLY A 231 13.19 9.41 10.52
C GLY A 231 14.30 8.39 10.45
N PHE A 232 15.03 8.44 9.37
CA PHE A 232 16.17 7.59 9.14
C PHE A 232 17.37 8.45 8.75
N ASN A 233 18.51 8.14 9.35
CA ASN A 233 19.77 8.77 9.07
C ASN A 233 20.75 7.71 8.57
N TRP A 234 21.14 7.74 7.29
CA TRP A 234 22.02 6.71 6.75
C TRP A 234 23.16 7.28 5.91
N LYS A 235 24.30 6.61 5.99
CA LYS A 235 25.56 7.03 5.39
C LYS A 235 25.83 6.50 3.98
N ASN A 236 24.92 5.71 3.44
CA ASN A 236 25.27 4.79 2.36
C ASN A 236 24.58 5.16 1.06
N LEU A 237 24.48 6.44 0.72
CA LEU A 237 24.34 6.74 -0.70
C LEU A 237 25.62 6.34 -1.44
N PRO A 238 25.55 6.00 -2.74
CA PRO A 238 26.74 5.85 -3.60
C PRO A 238 27.71 7.05 -3.49
N SER A 239 27.16 8.24 -3.20
CA SER A 239 27.88 9.49 -2.97
C SER A 239 28.72 9.56 -1.68
N GLY A 240 28.52 8.65 -0.73
CA GLY A 240 29.15 8.70 0.59
C GLY A 240 28.61 9.82 1.51
N ILE A 241 27.57 10.55 1.07
CA ILE A 241 26.94 11.62 1.83
C ILE A 241 25.83 11.03 2.72
N GLU A 242 25.83 11.47 3.97
CA GLU A 242 24.80 11.09 4.93
C GLU A 242 23.48 11.80 4.60
N GLN A 243 22.44 11.02 4.33
CA GLN A 243 21.12 11.56 4.02
C GLN A 243 20.12 11.25 5.11
N GLN A 244 19.24 12.23 5.33
CA GLN A 244 18.10 12.12 6.22
C GLN A 244 16.82 12.06 5.41
N HIS A 245 16.02 11.03 5.66
CA HIS A 245 14.65 10.96 5.15
C HIS A 245 13.70 10.81 6.33
N VAL A 246 12.65 11.63 6.32
CA VAL A 246 11.63 11.61 7.35
C VAL A 246 10.31 11.21 6.71
N PHE A 247 9.72 10.15 7.24
CA PHE A 247 8.47 9.56 6.79
C PHE A 247 7.41 9.83 7.85
N ALA A 248 6.32 10.47 7.46
CA ALA A 248 5.28 10.91 8.37
C ALA A 248 3.90 10.56 7.83
N ILE A 249 2.96 10.30 8.75
CA ILE A 249 1.54 10.36 8.39
C ILE A 249 1.24 11.80 7.98
N PRO A 250 0.44 12.04 6.92
CA PRO A 250 0.09 13.39 6.50
C PRO A 250 -0.38 14.27 7.67
N GLY A 251 0.25 15.44 7.80
CA GLY A 251 -0.04 16.42 8.85
C GLY A 251 0.62 16.14 10.22
N MET A 252 1.30 15.01 10.42
CA MET A 252 1.96 14.71 11.70
C MET A 252 3.09 15.69 12.04
N VAL A 253 3.85 16.13 11.04
CA VAL A 253 4.95 17.11 11.20
C VAL A 253 4.48 18.43 11.81
N LEU A 254 3.22 18.81 11.60
CA LEU A 254 2.62 20.01 12.19
C LEU A 254 2.33 19.87 13.68
N GLN A 255 2.29 18.65 14.20
CA GLN A 255 1.99 18.32 15.61
C GLN A 255 3.25 18.04 16.42
N THR A 256 4.41 18.02 15.77
CA THR A 256 5.72 17.75 16.38
C THR A 256 6.67 18.93 16.24
N GLU A 257 7.62 19.02 17.17
CA GLU A 257 8.80 19.87 17.11
C GLU A 257 10.01 18.98 16.79
N GLU A 258 10.82 19.40 15.82
CA GLU A 258 12.08 18.74 15.50
C GLU A 258 13.11 19.00 16.59
N ILE A 259 13.90 17.99 16.88
CA ILE A 259 15.08 18.09 17.73
C ILE A 259 16.29 18.03 16.80
N VAL A 260 16.89 19.18 16.55
CA VAL A 260 18.02 19.34 15.65
C VAL A 260 19.31 19.43 16.46
N ASN A 261 20.28 18.60 16.13
CA ASN A 261 21.63 18.62 16.70
C ASN A 261 22.64 18.64 15.55
N SER A 262 23.55 19.61 15.54
CA SER A 262 24.56 19.76 14.48
C SER A 262 23.92 19.73 13.07
N GLU A 263 22.87 20.53 12.87
CA GLU A 263 22.11 20.64 11.61
C GLU A 263 21.35 19.38 11.16
N LYS A 264 21.38 18.31 11.96
CA LYS A 264 20.71 17.04 11.70
C LYS A 264 19.51 16.84 12.60
N ILE A 265 18.40 16.37 12.05
CA ILE A 265 17.25 15.95 12.86
C ILE A 265 17.65 14.65 13.58
N THR A 266 17.52 14.66 14.90
CA THR A 266 17.85 13.52 15.77
C THR A 266 16.63 12.92 16.48
N GLY A 267 15.50 13.61 16.41
CA GLY A 267 14.25 13.14 17.00
C GLY A 267 13.14 14.17 16.87
N PHE A 268 11.97 13.80 17.37
CA PHE A 268 10.79 14.64 17.43
C PHE A 268 10.21 14.63 18.82
N LYS A 269 9.64 15.76 19.25
CA LYS A 269 8.81 15.82 20.45
C LYS A 269 7.43 16.34 20.12
N TRP A 270 6.45 15.97 20.92
CA TRP A 270 5.11 16.54 20.78
C TRP A 270 5.16 18.03 21.10
N ARG A 271 4.54 18.86 20.25
CA ARG A 271 4.37 20.28 20.56
C ARG A 271 3.59 20.42 21.87
N LYS A 272 4.07 21.27 22.77
CA LYS A 272 3.38 21.55 24.05
C LYS A 272 2.00 22.17 23.84
N ARG A 273 1.83 22.90 22.73
CA ARG A 273 0.55 23.44 22.27
C ARG A 273 0.34 22.99 20.83
N TRP A 274 -0.85 22.48 20.55
CA TRP A 274 -1.21 22.04 19.20
C TRP A 274 -1.48 23.28 18.36
N THR A 275 -0.50 23.71 17.56
CA THR A 275 -0.71 24.78 16.58
C THR A 275 -1.43 24.19 15.37
N VAL A 276 -2.73 24.43 15.29
CA VAL A 276 -3.53 24.08 14.12
C VAL A 276 -3.21 25.10 13.02
N TYR A 277 -2.38 24.74 12.05
CA TYR A 277 -2.22 25.55 10.84
C TYR A 277 -3.48 25.42 9.99
N SER A 278 -4.29 26.48 9.95
CA SER A 278 -5.31 26.66 8.92
C SER A 278 -4.67 27.30 7.71
N THR A 279 -4.72 26.65 6.55
CA THR A 279 -4.69 27.37 5.26
C THR A 279 -5.71 28.52 5.30
N LEU A 280 -5.43 29.61 4.58
CA LEU A 280 -6.06 30.96 4.57
C LEU A 280 -7.59 31.07 4.54
N LYS A 281 -8.35 29.97 4.66
CA LYS A 281 -9.79 29.97 4.92
C LYS A 281 -10.16 28.95 6.00
N GLY A 282 -10.13 29.38 7.27
CA GLY A 282 -11.03 28.85 8.30
C GLY A 282 -10.42 27.89 9.33
N THR A 283 -10.41 28.36 10.58
CA THR A 283 -10.00 27.63 11.79
C THR A 283 -11.17 26.86 12.40
N ARG A 284 -11.04 25.54 12.54
CA ARG A 284 -11.33 24.74 13.75
C ARG A 284 -11.13 23.24 13.47
N SER A 285 -10.27 22.63 14.29
CA SER A 285 -10.36 21.22 14.66
C SER A 285 -11.79 20.90 15.13
N ASN A 286 -12.48 20.02 14.41
CA ASN A 286 -13.77 19.38 14.70
C ASN A 286 -14.40 18.78 13.44
N ARG A 287 -13.85 19.05 12.23
CA ARG A 287 -14.38 18.56 10.96
C ARG A 287 -14.60 17.05 10.89
N LEU A 288 -13.69 16.24 11.42
CA LEU A 288 -13.88 14.77 11.44
C LEU A 288 -14.96 14.30 12.42
N ALA A 289 -15.26 15.08 13.46
CA ALA A 289 -16.31 14.75 14.43
C ALA A 289 -17.67 15.34 14.04
N SER A 290 -17.71 16.52 13.41
CA SER A 290 -18.93 17.14 12.89
C SER A 290 -19.36 16.54 11.55
N VAL A 291 -18.44 16.13 10.67
CA VAL A 291 -18.78 15.37 9.44
C VAL A 291 -19.32 13.99 9.82
N LYS A 292 -18.70 13.29 10.78
CA LYS A 292 -19.26 12.04 11.31
C LYS A 292 -20.60 12.23 12.02
N LYS A 293 -20.83 13.38 12.65
CA LYS A 293 -22.10 13.70 13.32
C LYS A 293 -23.19 14.07 12.31
N GLU A 294 -22.86 14.82 11.25
CA GLU A 294 -23.77 15.17 10.15
C GLU A 294 -24.10 13.95 9.27
N GLU A 295 -23.13 13.05 9.02
CA GLU A 295 -23.38 11.75 8.36
C GLU A 295 -24.31 10.88 9.20
N ALA A 296 -24.09 10.79 10.51
CA ALA A 296 -24.96 10.03 11.42
C ALA A 296 -26.35 10.66 11.56
N GLU A 297 -26.47 11.99 11.62
CA GLU A 297 -27.75 12.70 11.66
C GLU A 297 -28.51 12.59 10.32
N TRP A 298 -27.80 12.56 9.19
CA TRP A 298 -28.38 12.36 7.87
C TRP A 298 -28.87 10.92 7.68
N GLU A 299 -28.10 9.91 8.08
CA GLU A 299 -28.55 8.51 8.09
C GLU A 299 -29.72 8.27 9.04
N ALA A 300 -29.70 8.88 10.22
CA ALA A 300 -30.80 8.81 11.18
C ALA A 300 -32.08 9.45 10.62
N LYS A 301 -31.99 10.63 9.98
CA LYS A 301 -33.12 11.27 9.30
C LYS A 301 -33.64 10.43 8.13
N ARG A 302 -32.76 9.82 7.34
CA ARG A 302 -33.16 8.95 6.22
C ARG A 302 -33.91 7.71 6.71
N LYS A 303 -33.45 7.11 7.82
CA LYS A 303 -34.12 5.96 8.43
C LYS A 303 -35.46 6.35 9.05
N ALA A 304 -35.53 7.47 9.77
CA ALA A 304 -36.76 7.96 10.38
C ALA A 304 -37.83 8.33 9.34
N ASN A 305 -37.45 8.95 8.21
CA ASN A 305 -38.38 9.23 7.12
C ASN A 305 -38.91 7.94 6.48
N LYS A 306 -38.05 6.94 6.25
CA LYS A 306 -38.47 5.65 5.70
C LYS A 306 -39.45 4.92 6.64
N GLU A 307 -39.17 4.89 7.94
CA GLU A 307 -40.07 4.28 8.93
C GLU A 307 -41.40 5.03 9.08
N ARG A 308 -41.40 6.35 8.84
CA ARG A 308 -42.60 7.18 8.84
C ARG A 308 -43.45 6.91 7.60
N GLU A 309 -42.85 6.86 6.42
CA GLU A 309 -43.55 6.49 5.17
C GLU A 309 -44.18 5.10 5.28
N GLU A 310 -43.44 4.10 5.78
CA GLU A 310 -43.97 2.74 6.01
C GLU A 310 -45.08 2.66 7.08
N ARG A 311 -45.18 3.65 7.98
CA ARG A 311 -46.25 3.73 8.97
C ARG A 311 -47.48 4.43 8.41
N GLU A 312 -47.29 5.52 7.69
CA GLU A 312 -48.35 6.25 7.01
C GLU A 312 -49.03 5.34 5.96
N GLU A 313 -48.26 4.52 5.23
CA GLU A 313 -48.79 3.51 4.30
C GLU A 313 -49.66 2.46 5.02
N ARG A 314 -49.18 1.91 6.15
CA ARG A 314 -49.96 0.95 6.96
C ARG A 314 -51.18 1.54 7.65
N GLU A 315 -51.13 2.83 8.00
CA GLU A 315 -52.31 3.53 8.53
C GLU A 315 -53.33 3.82 7.44
N ALA A 316 -52.89 4.22 6.25
CA ALA A 316 -53.77 4.39 5.09
C ALA A 316 -54.43 3.07 4.67
N GLU A 317 -53.70 1.96 4.68
CA GLU A 317 -54.26 0.62 4.43
C GLU A 317 -55.32 0.24 5.47
N ARG A 318 -55.05 0.45 6.76
CA ARG A 318 -56.02 0.17 7.83
C ARG A 318 -57.26 1.06 7.76
N GLU A 319 -57.09 2.34 7.47
CA GLU A 319 -58.20 3.27 7.32
C GLU A 319 -59.04 2.94 6.07
N ALA A 320 -58.40 2.50 4.99
CA ALA A 320 -59.09 2.00 3.80
C ALA A 320 -59.88 0.72 4.11
N GLU A 321 -59.31 -0.25 4.84
CA GLU A 321 -60.01 -1.45 5.28
C GLU A 321 -61.18 -1.14 6.21
N GLU A 322 -61.02 -0.19 7.15
CA GLU A 322 -62.08 0.19 8.09
C GLU A 322 -63.23 0.91 7.37
N LYS A 323 -62.92 1.83 6.43
CA LYS A 323 -63.93 2.46 5.57
C LYS A 323 -64.64 1.44 4.70
N LEU A 324 -63.93 0.44 4.16
CA LEU A 324 -64.53 -0.65 3.39
C LEU A 324 -65.52 -1.45 4.26
N ARG A 325 -65.12 -1.85 5.47
CA ARG A 325 -66.02 -2.54 6.42
C ARG A 325 -67.21 -1.69 6.85
N ALA A 326 -67.03 -0.39 7.07
CA ALA A 326 -68.11 0.52 7.42
C ALA A 326 -69.11 0.68 6.26
N LEU A 327 -68.63 0.75 5.01
CA LEU A 327 -69.46 0.76 3.82
C LEU A 327 -70.22 -0.56 3.63
N GLU A 328 -69.56 -1.71 3.83
CA GLU A 328 -70.20 -3.04 3.81
C GLU A 328 -71.30 -3.16 4.87
N LYS A 329 -71.04 -2.67 6.08
CA LYS A 329 -72.03 -2.63 7.16
C LYS A 329 -73.20 -1.69 6.85
N ALA A 330 -72.93 -0.47 6.37
CA ALA A 330 -73.96 0.49 6.01
C ALA A 330 -74.83 -0.02 4.84
N THR A 331 -74.23 -0.68 3.85
CA THR A 331 -75.00 -1.32 2.77
C THR A 331 -75.82 -2.51 3.25
N ALA A 332 -75.33 -3.29 4.21
CA ALA A 332 -76.11 -4.33 4.88
C ALA A 332 -77.28 -3.76 5.70
N ASP A 333 -77.07 -2.68 6.47
CA ASP A 333 -78.10 -2.01 7.27
C ASP A 333 -79.17 -1.33 6.41
N ILE A 334 -78.81 -0.74 5.27
CA ILE A 334 -79.77 -0.19 4.29
C ILE A 334 -80.61 -1.32 3.68
N LYS A 335 -80.00 -2.46 3.35
CA LYS A 335 -80.74 -3.65 2.89
C LYS A 335 -81.71 -4.15 3.98
N LEU A 336 -81.30 -4.12 5.24
CA LEU A 336 -82.14 -4.52 6.38
C LEU A 336 -83.31 -3.54 6.65
N LYS A 337 -83.06 -2.22 6.61
CA LYS A 337 -84.10 -1.18 6.79
C LYS A 337 -85.09 -1.12 5.62
N ARG A 338 -84.64 -1.37 4.39
CA ARG A 338 -85.55 -1.57 3.24
C ARG A 338 -86.43 -2.80 3.39
N ALA A 339 -86.01 -3.80 4.17
CA ALA A 339 -86.80 -4.98 4.44
C ALA A 339 -87.84 -4.81 5.57
N ASN A 340 -87.77 -3.74 6.40
CA ASN A 340 -88.71 -3.52 7.52
C ASN A 340 -89.03 -2.03 7.80
N PRO A 341 -90.03 -1.43 7.14
CA PRO A 341 -90.67 -0.21 7.59
C PRO A 341 -91.86 -0.50 8.52
N ILE A 342 -92.27 0.47 9.36
CA ILE A 342 -93.62 0.74 9.94
C ILE A 342 -93.71 0.81 11.50
N TYR A 343 -94.43 1.86 11.95
CA TYR A 343 -95.02 2.24 13.27
C TYR A 343 -94.09 3.01 14.26
N GLY A 344 -94.46 4.12 14.92
CA GLY A 344 -95.71 4.87 15.13
C GLY A 344 -95.55 5.85 16.32
N ASN A 345 -96.39 6.89 16.38
CA ASN A 345 -96.48 8.02 17.35
C ASN A 345 -96.52 7.68 18.87
N TYR A 346 -96.25 8.67 19.76
CA TYR A 346 -97.16 9.21 20.83
C TYR A 346 -96.47 9.81 22.10
N PHE A 347 -97.05 10.93 22.61
CA PHE A 347 -96.90 11.68 23.89
C PHE A 347 -95.59 12.49 24.12
N ARG A 348 -95.62 13.79 24.45
CA ARG A 348 -96.50 14.52 25.39
C ARG A 348 -96.93 15.89 24.86
#